data_AF-A0A6C0R9K7-F1
#
_entry.id   AF-A0A6C0R9K7-F1
#
_cell.length_a   1.000
_cell.length_b   1.000
_cell.length_c   1.000
_cell.angle_alpha   90.00
_cell.angle_beta   90.00
_cell.angle_gamma   90.00
#
_symmetry.space_group_name_H-M   'P 1'
#
loop_
_entity.id
_entity.type
_entity.pdbx_description
1 polymer ?
#
loop_
_entity_poly.entity_id
_entity_poly.type
_entity_poly.pdbx_seq_one_letter_code
_entity_poly.pdbx_strand_id
1 'polypeptide(L)'
;MKKLVFLLAAVLVTAFSSGVFAQSSGENPAPGATHSYFIADNPNTSVSWYVTKGSLDSANITNDVTISASTLDTTDITWATTVQENDWYYVHVIETDDNTLCSNEKVLPVQIIANPFYLTISGSENACYNGAVTASIDGTDAGVINYDHGSATISFSVAPSGLSSSYNGYDFSIGIDFNSYSGTLDDSDVSVSSNATIDNSGNVSVEDNNEVIVTYVIDNQTTFTNVTDADGTAADFTATATISSGKTSNGISDNGASSAYNDNTFVSRPHTTGIGTN
;
A
#
# COMPACT_ATOMS: atom_id res chain seq x y z
N MET A 1 68.03 0.37 -19.61
CA MET A 1 67.14 0.24 -18.43
C MET A 1 66.02 1.31 -18.37
N LYS A 2 66.24 2.57 -18.77
CA LYS A 2 65.18 3.62 -18.72
C LYS A 2 63.94 3.37 -19.61
N LYS A 3 64.10 2.67 -20.75
CA LYS A 3 63.00 2.35 -21.67
C LYS A 3 62.06 1.24 -21.18
N LEU A 4 62.54 0.37 -20.28
CA LEU A 4 61.77 -0.76 -19.76
C LEU A 4 60.86 -0.34 -18.60
N VAL A 5 61.31 0.63 -17.79
CA VAL A 5 60.51 1.24 -16.71
C VAL A 5 59.35 2.07 -17.28
N PHE A 6 59.54 2.76 -18.42
CA PHE A 6 58.48 3.52 -19.08
C PHE A 6 57.41 2.61 -19.69
N LEU A 7 57.80 1.45 -20.24
CA LEU A 7 56.85 0.48 -20.78
C LEU A 7 56.02 -0.18 -19.66
N LEU A 8 56.66 -0.49 -18.51
CA LEU A 8 55.97 -1.08 -17.36
C LEU A 8 54.97 -0.09 -16.72
N ALA A 9 55.32 1.20 -16.68
CA ALA A 9 54.43 2.26 -16.19
C ALA A 9 53.24 2.50 -17.14
N ALA A 10 53.46 2.43 -18.46
CA ALA A 10 52.37 2.55 -19.44
C ALA A 10 51.38 1.37 -19.34
N VAL A 11 51.87 0.14 -19.12
CA VAL A 11 51.03 -1.05 -18.91
C VAL A 11 50.25 -0.96 -17.58
N LEU A 12 50.87 -0.44 -16.52
CA LEU A 12 50.21 -0.21 -15.24
C LEU A 12 49.12 0.88 -15.32
N VAL A 13 49.29 1.93 -16.13
CA VAL A 13 48.29 2.99 -16.28
C VAL A 13 47.12 2.58 -17.19
N THR A 14 47.32 1.68 -18.15
CA THR A 14 46.21 1.06 -18.91
C THR A 14 45.49 -0.05 -18.17
N ALA A 15 46.12 -0.65 -17.15
CA ALA A 15 45.54 -1.75 -16.37
C ALA A 15 44.59 -1.28 -15.25
N PHE A 16 44.60 0.02 -14.92
CA PHE A 16 43.52 0.64 -14.16
C PHE A 16 42.52 1.24 -15.14
N SER A 17 41.87 0.39 -15.94
CA SER A 17 40.61 0.81 -16.56
C SER A 17 39.70 1.23 -15.40
N SER A 18 39.21 2.47 -15.47
CA SER A 18 38.26 3.04 -14.52
C SER A 18 37.18 2.00 -14.21
N GLY A 19 37.21 1.47 -12.98
CA GLY A 19 36.28 0.46 -12.51
C GLY A 19 34.88 1.07 -12.44
N VAL A 20 34.18 1.04 -13.56
CA VAL A 20 32.77 1.38 -13.64
C VAL A 20 32.01 0.15 -13.14
N PHE A 21 31.77 0.07 -11.84
CA PHE A 21 30.88 -0.96 -11.29
C PHE A 21 29.45 -0.64 -11.75
N ALA A 22 28.77 -1.63 -12.33
CA ALA A 22 27.32 -1.57 -12.45
C ALA A 22 26.75 -1.47 -11.04
N GLN A 23 26.06 -0.38 -10.75
CA GLN A 23 25.52 -0.10 -9.42
C GLN A 23 24.00 -0.07 -9.50
N SER A 24 23.37 -0.79 -8.57
CA SER A 24 21.96 -0.59 -8.25
C SER A 24 21.83 0.69 -7.42
N SER A 25 20.62 1.26 -7.35
CA SER A 25 20.24 2.33 -6.42
C SER A 25 20.47 2.00 -4.93
N GLY A 26 20.85 0.76 -4.59
CA GLY A 26 21.39 0.37 -3.29
C GLY A 26 20.42 -0.44 -2.43
N GLU A 27 19.17 -0.57 -2.85
CA GLU A 27 18.17 -1.42 -2.20
C GLU A 27 17.96 -2.70 -3.00
N ASN A 28 17.81 -3.82 -2.29
CA ASN A 28 17.45 -5.09 -2.90
C ASN A 28 15.98 -5.04 -3.34
N PRO A 29 15.64 -5.61 -4.50
CA PRO A 29 14.29 -5.59 -5.01
C PRO A 29 13.36 -6.51 -4.26
N ALA A 30 12.14 -6.03 -4.07
CA ALA A 30 10.99 -6.83 -3.68
C ALA A 30 10.27 -7.36 -4.94
N PRO A 31 9.46 -8.42 -4.81
CA PRO A 31 8.62 -8.88 -5.91
C PRO A 31 7.75 -7.77 -6.49
N GLY A 32 7.66 -7.65 -7.82
CA GLY A 32 6.90 -6.58 -8.47
C GLY A 32 7.57 -5.20 -8.47
N ALA A 33 8.71 -5.00 -7.81
CA ALA A 33 9.36 -3.70 -7.72
C ALA A 33 10.16 -3.37 -9.00
N THR A 34 10.38 -2.07 -9.25
CA THR A 34 11.28 -1.60 -10.31
C THR A 34 12.51 -0.95 -9.71
N HIS A 35 13.68 -1.37 -10.16
CA HIS A 35 14.97 -0.82 -9.71
C HIS A 35 15.76 -0.29 -10.90
N SER A 36 16.37 0.88 -10.71
CA SER A 36 17.25 1.48 -11.70
C SER A 36 18.67 0.95 -11.53
N TYR A 37 19.29 0.58 -12.65
CA TYR A 37 20.66 0.12 -12.75
C TYR A 37 21.39 1.01 -13.74
N PHE A 38 22.65 1.31 -13.45
CA PHE A 38 23.48 2.09 -14.35
C PHE A 38 24.91 1.58 -14.39
N ILE A 39 25.54 1.79 -15.54
CA ILE A 39 26.98 1.87 -15.70
C ILE A 39 27.34 3.33 -16.01
N ALA A 40 28.58 3.72 -15.72
CA ALA A 40 29.08 4.99 -16.20
C ALA A 40 29.23 4.95 -17.73
N ASP A 41 28.84 6.06 -18.35
CA ASP A 41 28.95 6.26 -19.79
C ASP A 41 30.38 6.01 -20.29
N ASN A 42 30.47 5.25 -21.37
CA ASN A 42 31.72 4.95 -22.06
C ASN A 42 31.52 5.17 -23.57
N PRO A 43 32.11 6.24 -24.13
CA PRO A 43 31.83 6.62 -25.52
C PRO A 43 32.31 5.56 -26.50
N ASN A 44 31.53 5.35 -27.58
CA ASN A 44 31.77 4.33 -28.61
C ASN A 44 31.67 2.89 -28.07
N THR A 45 30.83 2.67 -27.08
CA THR A 45 30.47 1.33 -26.63
C THR A 45 28.98 1.07 -26.85
N SER A 46 28.68 -0.16 -27.28
CA SER A 46 27.34 -0.72 -27.26
C SER A 46 27.14 -1.53 -25.98
N VAL A 47 25.96 -1.40 -25.38
CA VAL A 47 25.60 -2.03 -24.11
C VAL A 47 24.54 -3.10 -24.34
N SER A 48 24.60 -4.19 -23.57
CA SER A 48 23.53 -5.19 -23.50
C SER A 48 23.31 -5.63 -22.06
N TRP A 49 22.08 -5.54 -21.57
CA TRP A 49 21.65 -6.02 -20.26
C TRP A 49 20.85 -7.34 -20.36
N TYR A 50 21.09 -8.26 -19.44
CA TYR A 50 20.22 -9.43 -19.20
C TYR A 50 20.31 -9.89 -17.75
N VAL A 51 19.37 -10.73 -17.33
CA VAL A 51 19.34 -11.28 -15.97
C VAL A 51 19.25 -12.80 -16.04
N THR A 52 20.01 -13.49 -15.19
CA THR A 52 19.90 -14.93 -14.97
C THR A 52 19.45 -15.23 -13.54
N LYS A 53 18.89 -16.42 -13.31
CA LYS A 53 18.42 -16.87 -12.00
C LYS A 53 19.27 -18.04 -11.48
N GLY A 54 19.77 -17.95 -10.25
CA GLY A 54 20.46 -19.03 -9.54
C GLY A 54 21.79 -19.52 -10.15
N SER A 55 22.19 -19.00 -11.32
CA SER A 55 23.41 -19.37 -12.06
C SER A 55 23.91 -18.19 -12.88
N LEU A 56 25.21 -18.16 -13.20
CA LEU A 56 25.83 -17.17 -14.10
C LEU A 56 25.77 -17.57 -15.58
N ASP A 57 25.23 -18.74 -15.89
CA ASP A 57 25.19 -19.25 -17.27
C ASP A 57 24.13 -18.52 -18.10
N SER A 58 24.58 -17.88 -19.18
CA SER A 58 23.76 -17.17 -20.17
C SER A 58 22.67 -18.02 -20.84
N ALA A 59 22.75 -19.34 -20.78
CA ALA A 59 21.66 -20.22 -21.19
C ALA A 59 20.43 -20.14 -20.26
N ASN A 60 20.58 -19.56 -19.06
CA ASN A 60 19.55 -19.43 -18.03
C ASN A 60 19.06 -17.99 -17.86
N ILE A 61 18.98 -17.23 -18.97
CA ILE A 61 18.31 -15.92 -18.96
C ILE A 61 16.87 -16.12 -18.48
N THR A 62 16.46 -15.35 -17.48
CA THR A 62 15.14 -15.47 -16.87
C THR A 62 14.11 -14.57 -17.54
N ASN A 63 12.84 -14.99 -17.50
CA ASN A 63 11.68 -14.16 -17.83
C ASN A 63 11.03 -13.54 -16.59
N ASP A 64 11.66 -13.72 -15.41
CA ASP A 64 11.23 -13.14 -14.13
C ASP A 64 11.45 -11.63 -14.04
N VAL A 65 11.98 -11.00 -15.09
CA VAL A 65 12.23 -9.56 -15.15
C VAL A 65 11.85 -8.98 -16.50
N THR A 66 11.54 -7.68 -16.50
CA THR A 66 11.43 -6.86 -17.72
C THR A 66 12.48 -5.75 -17.66
N ILE A 67 13.29 -5.62 -18.71
CA ILE A 67 14.34 -4.60 -18.82
C ILE A 67 13.84 -3.50 -19.75
N SER A 68 13.73 -2.26 -19.25
CA SER A 68 13.11 -1.15 -19.98
C SER A 68 13.94 -0.66 -21.19
N ALA A 69 15.27 -0.67 -21.07
CA ALA A 69 16.18 -0.23 -22.11
C ALA A 69 17.47 -1.06 -22.09
N SER A 70 17.43 -2.25 -22.70
CA SER A 70 18.54 -3.21 -22.64
C SER A 70 19.82 -2.77 -23.37
N THR A 71 19.81 -1.64 -24.09
CA THR A 71 20.95 -1.14 -24.87
C THR A 71 21.50 0.21 -24.42
N LEU A 72 21.03 0.74 -23.28
CA LEU A 72 21.49 2.00 -22.73
C LEU A 72 22.45 1.77 -21.55
N ASP A 73 23.21 2.80 -21.21
CA ASP A 73 24.09 2.84 -20.02
C ASP A 73 23.28 2.84 -18.71
N THR A 74 22.02 3.26 -18.75
CA THR A 74 21.04 3.18 -17.66
C THR A 74 19.82 2.38 -18.10
N THR A 75 19.34 1.48 -17.26
CA THR A 75 18.09 0.74 -17.48
C THR A 75 17.33 0.57 -16.18
N ASP A 76 16.01 0.46 -16.29
CA ASP A 76 15.18 -0.05 -15.21
C ASP A 76 14.94 -1.54 -15.41
N ILE A 77 14.95 -2.29 -14.31
CA ILE A 77 14.57 -3.70 -14.28
C ILE A 77 13.36 -3.82 -13.36
N THR A 78 12.22 -4.19 -13.94
CA THR A 78 10.99 -4.51 -13.23
C THR A 78 10.97 -6.00 -12.93
N TRP A 79 10.92 -6.35 -11.65
CA TRP A 79 10.88 -7.72 -11.16
C TRP A 79 9.45 -8.25 -11.23
N ALA A 80 9.27 -9.48 -11.73
CA ALA A 80 7.98 -10.12 -11.76
C ALA A 80 7.42 -10.30 -10.35
N THR A 81 6.10 -10.35 -10.24
CA THR A 81 5.40 -10.48 -8.95
C THR A 81 5.52 -11.90 -8.39
N THR A 82 5.96 -12.85 -9.23
CA THR A 82 6.16 -14.26 -8.91
C THR A 82 7.57 -14.59 -8.42
N VAL A 83 8.50 -13.63 -8.41
CA VAL A 83 9.84 -13.88 -7.84
C VAL A 83 9.73 -14.15 -6.35
N GLN A 84 10.55 -15.07 -5.84
CA GLN A 84 10.45 -15.52 -4.46
C GLN A 84 11.48 -14.83 -3.58
N GLU A 85 11.12 -14.61 -2.32
CA GLU A 85 12.05 -14.11 -1.32
C GLU A 85 13.29 -15.02 -1.21
N ASN A 86 14.45 -14.40 -1.01
CA ASN A 86 15.76 -15.02 -0.88
C ASN A 86 16.32 -15.67 -2.16
N ASP A 87 15.58 -15.66 -3.27
CA ASP A 87 16.11 -16.07 -4.57
C ASP A 87 17.25 -15.12 -4.99
N TRP A 88 18.31 -15.70 -5.55
CA TRP A 88 19.43 -14.97 -6.12
C TRP A 88 19.30 -14.87 -7.63
N TYR A 89 19.45 -13.65 -8.12
CA TYR A 89 19.53 -13.29 -9.52
C TYR A 89 20.87 -12.61 -9.78
N TYR A 90 21.26 -12.58 -11.04
CA TYR A 90 22.50 -11.98 -11.47
C TYR A 90 22.18 -11.05 -12.63
N VAL A 91 22.39 -9.76 -12.42
CA VAL A 91 22.22 -8.73 -13.46
C VAL A 91 23.53 -8.63 -14.22
N HIS A 92 23.49 -8.97 -15.49
CA HIS A 92 24.62 -8.93 -16.40
C HIS A 92 24.56 -7.67 -17.25
N VAL A 93 25.73 -7.06 -17.46
CA VAL A 93 25.93 -6.02 -18.46
C VAL A 93 27.16 -6.36 -19.30
N ILE A 94 26.99 -6.32 -20.61
CA ILE A 94 28.07 -6.48 -21.58
C ILE A 94 28.29 -5.13 -22.26
N GLU A 95 29.51 -4.61 -22.14
CA GLU A 95 29.98 -3.44 -22.88
C GLU A 95 30.86 -3.93 -24.04
N THR A 96 30.55 -3.54 -25.27
CA THR A 96 31.35 -3.87 -26.47
C THR A 96 31.85 -2.58 -27.10
N ASP A 97 33.17 -2.45 -27.29
CA ASP A 97 33.74 -1.31 -28.00
C ASP A 97 33.43 -1.44 -29.51
N ASP A 98 32.77 -0.43 -30.06
CA ASP A 98 32.23 -0.47 -31.43
C ASP A 98 33.33 -0.43 -32.51
N ASN A 99 34.55 -0.01 -32.15
CA ASN A 99 35.67 0.12 -33.09
C ASN A 99 36.54 -1.15 -33.14
N THR A 100 36.75 -1.77 -31.99
CA THR A 100 37.65 -2.93 -31.80
C THR A 100 36.88 -4.24 -31.68
N LEU A 101 35.57 -4.18 -31.42
CA LEU A 101 34.70 -5.32 -31.13
C LEU A 101 35.14 -6.14 -29.90
N CYS A 102 36.00 -5.58 -29.06
CA CYS A 102 36.37 -6.17 -27.79
C CYS A 102 35.21 -5.96 -26.80
N SER A 103 34.81 -7.02 -26.10
CA SER A 103 33.74 -6.98 -25.11
C SER A 103 34.24 -7.31 -23.71
N ASN A 104 33.56 -6.75 -22.72
CA ASN A 104 33.72 -7.11 -21.32
C ASN A 104 32.35 -7.27 -20.66
N GLU A 105 32.25 -8.23 -19.75
CA GLU A 105 31.02 -8.51 -19.00
C GLU A 105 31.23 -8.17 -17.53
N LYS A 106 30.19 -7.61 -16.90
CA LYS A 106 30.11 -7.42 -15.46
C LYS A 106 28.81 -8.01 -14.93
N VAL A 107 28.86 -8.48 -13.69
CA VAL A 107 27.73 -9.12 -13.05
C VAL A 107 27.53 -8.53 -11.65
N LEU A 108 26.28 -8.17 -11.36
CA LEU A 108 25.83 -7.75 -10.04
C LEU A 108 24.90 -8.82 -9.47
N PRO A 109 25.26 -9.50 -8.37
CA PRO A 109 24.33 -10.38 -7.67
C PRO A 109 23.24 -9.53 -6.99
N VAL A 110 22.00 -9.95 -7.15
CA VAL A 110 20.81 -9.31 -6.60
C VAL A 110 20.00 -10.38 -5.87
N GLN A 111 19.71 -10.16 -4.60
CA GLN A 111 18.82 -11.04 -3.84
C GLN A 111 17.44 -10.40 -3.74
N ILE A 112 16.39 -11.17 -3.99
CA ILE A 112 15.03 -10.72 -3.68
C ILE A 112 14.86 -10.69 -2.15
N ILE A 113 14.43 -9.55 -1.60
CA ILE A 113 14.07 -9.44 -0.18
C ILE A 113 12.53 -9.44 -0.05
N ALA A 114 12.03 -9.92 1.09
CA ALA A 114 10.61 -9.87 1.43
C ALA A 114 10.07 -8.45 1.30
N ASN A 115 8.89 -8.32 0.71
CA ASN A 115 8.15 -7.07 0.65
C ASN A 115 7.64 -6.73 2.06
N PRO A 116 8.11 -5.69 2.76
CA PRO A 116 7.67 -5.36 4.12
C PRO A 116 6.34 -4.58 4.10
N PHE A 117 5.45 -4.85 3.15
CA PHE A 117 4.20 -4.13 2.99
C PHE A 117 3.22 -4.52 4.10
N TYR A 118 2.72 -3.53 4.83
CA TYR A 118 1.65 -3.70 5.81
C TYR A 118 0.57 -2.64 5.62
N LEU A 119 -0.69 -3.03 5.81
CA LEU A 119 -1.77 -2.09 6.03
C LEU A 119 -2.10 -1.98 7.52
N THR A 120 -2.49 -0.79 7.92
CA THR A 120 -3.09 -0.53 9.24
C THR A 120 -4.38 0.23 9.06
N ILE A 121 -5.36 -0.04 9.92
CA ILE A 121 -6.59 0.74 10.02
C ILE A 121 -6.64 1.47 11.36
N SER A 122 -7.15 2.69 11.36
CA SER A 122 -7.45 3.45 12.56
C SER A 122 -8.84 4.08 12.48
N GLY A 123 -9.63 3.93 13.55
CA GLY A 123 -10.91 4.60 13.73
C GLY A 123 -10.76 5.96 14.39
N SER A 124 -11.73 6.84 14.20
CA SER A 124 -11.84 8.03 15.04
C SER A 124 -12.20 7.66 16.49
N GLU A 125 -11.58 8.32 17.49
CA GLU A 125 -11.78 7.96 18.90
C GLU A 125 -13.25 8.04 19.33
N ASN A 126 -13.96 9.10 18.95
CA ASN A 126 -15.38 9.28 19.23
C ASN A 126 -16.04 10.10 18.12
N ALA A 127 -17.26 9.73 17.75
CA ALA A 127 -18.12 10.49 16.85
C ALA A 127 -19.49 10.75 17.47
N CYS A 128 -20.18 11.75 16.94
CA CYS A 128 -21.54 12.09 17.31
C CYS A 128 -22.46 11.99 16.10
N TYR A 129 -23.75 11.86 16.39
CA TYR A 129 -24.79 12.00 15.39
C TYR A 129 -24.81 13.38 14.75
N ASN A 130 -25.24 13.40 13.49
CA ASN A 130 -25.44 14.55 12.65
C ASN A 130 -26.69 15.32 13.12
N GLY A 131 -26.47 16.38 13.89
CA GLY A 131 -27.54 17.29 14.31
C GLY A 131 -28.30 16.85 15.56
N ALA A 132 -29.42 17.53 15.82
CA ALA A 132 -30.21 17.36 17.04
C ALA A 132 -31.18 16.17 16.94
N VAL A 133 -31.52 15.57 18.08
CA VAL A 133 -32.61 14.58 18.16
C VAL A 133 -33.92 15.28 17.80
N THR A 134 -34.71 14.66 16.93
CA THR A 134 -36.07 15.13 16.63
C THR A 134 -37.05 14.42 17.56
N ALA A 135 -37.72 15.17 18.43
CA ALA A 135 -38.74 14.65 19.33
C ALA A 135 -40.14 14.88 18.76
N SER A 136 -41.01 13.88 18.86
CA SER A 136 -42.42 13.98 18.45
C SER A 136 -43.33 13.21 19.41
N ILE A 137 -44.59 13.63 19.52
CA ILE A 137 -45.59 12.92 20.32
C ILE A 137 -46.08 11.71 19.52
N ASP A 138 -46.19 10.55 20.16
CA ASP A 138 -46.79 9.38 19.53
C ASP A 138 -48.27 9.65 19.18
N GLY A 139 -48.66 9.33 17.94
CA GLY A 139 -50.01 9.62 17.46
C GLY A 139 -51.11 8.82 18.15
N THR A 140 -50.76 7.75 18.87
CA THR A 140 -51.70 6.86 19.56
C THR A 140 -51.69 7.06 21.09
N ASP A 141 -50.60 7.56 21.67
CA ASP A 141 -50.48 7.85 23.09
C ASP A 141 -49.71 9.16 23.35
N ALA A 142 -50.40 10.18 23.86
CA ALA A 142 -49.80 11.47 24.18
C ALA A 142 -48.77 11.43 25.34
N GLY A 143 -48.72 10.33 26.11
CA GLY A 143 -47.71 10.08 27.13
C GLY A 143 -46.39 9.53 26.59
N VAL A 144 -46.35 9.12 25.32
CA VAL A 144 -45.18 8.57 24.65
C VAL A 144 -44.55 9.62 23.75
N ILE A 145 -43.26 9.85 23.94
CA ILE A 145 -42.44 10.74 23.11
C ILE A 145 -41.50 9.88 22.30
N ASN A 146 -41.56 10.03 20.98
CA ASN A 146 -40.69 9.42 19.99
C ASN A 146 -39.44 10.26 19.80
N TYR A 147 -38.27 9.62 19.75
CA TYR A 147 -36.96 10.21 19.52
C TYR A 147 -36.35 9.62 18.26
N ASP A 148 -36.14 10.49 17.28
CA ASP A 148 -35.40 10.19 16.06
C ASP A 148 -33.99 10.77 16.18
N HIS A 149 -33.00 9.89 16.15
CA HIS A 149 -31.59 10.23 16.33
C HIS A 149 -30.93 10.61 14.99
N GLY A 150 -31.55 10.31 13.85
CA GLY A 150 -30.99 10.52 12.52
C GLY A 150 -29.71 9.72 12.28
N SER A 151 -28.78 10.31 11.52
CA SER A 151 -27.55 9.64 11.08
C SER A 151 -26.30 10.09 11.82
N ALA A 152 -25.21 9.34 11.72
CA ALA A 152 -23.87 9.72 12.15
C ALA A 152 -22.87 9.54 11.00
N THR A 153 -21.90 10.44 10.89
CA THR A 153 -20.80 10.31 9.92
C THR A 153 -19.54 9.90 10.66
N ILE A 154 -18.95 8.78 10.26
CA ILE A 154 -17.71 8.27 10.85
C ILE A 154 -16.67 8.02 9.77
N SER A 155 -15.39 8.06 10.15
CA SER A 155 -14.28 7.86 9.22
C SER A 155 -13.23 6.93 9.81
N PHE A 156 -12.64 6.12 8.94
CA PHE A 156 -11.51 5.26 9.23
C PHE A 156 -10.35 5.62 8.30
N SER A 157 -9.14 5.74 8.85
CA SER A 157 -7.91 5.89 8.07
C SER A 157 -7.33 4.51 7.79
N VAL A 158 -6.90 4.27 6.55
CA VAL A 158 -6.15 3.07 6.17
C VAL A 158 -4.82 3.51 5.57
N ALA A 159 -3.73 3.21 6.28
CA ALA A 159 -2.39 3.66 5.94
C ALA A 159 -1.49 2.47 5.56
N PRO A 160 -0.75 2.55 4.45
CA PRO A 160 0.26 1.57 4.12
C PRO A 160 1.61 1.91 4.79
N SER A 161 2.42 0.88 5.01
CA SER A 161 3.84 1.02 5.37
C SER A 161 4.68 0.01 4.60
N GLY A 162 5.96 0.33 4.36
CA GLY A 162 6.89 -0.55 3.65
C GLY A 162 6.61 -0.75 2.16
N LEU A 163 5.75 0.07 1.54
CA LEU A 163 5.59 0.10 0.08
C LEU A 163 6.87 0.62 -0.59
N SER A 164 7.34 -0.09 -1.62
CA SER A 164 8.35 0.45 -2.53
C SER A 164 7.81 1.70 -3.24
N SER A 165 8.66 2.71 -3.43
CA SER A 165 8.34 3.90 -4.23
C SER A 165 8.00 3.58 -5.69
N SER A 166 8.37 2.38 -6.17
CA SER A 166 8.06 1.91 -7.51
C SER A 166 6.65 1.34 -7.67
N TYR A 167 5.91 1.14 -6.58
CA TYR A 167 4.51 0.73 -6.62
C TYR A 167 3.60 1.94 -6.85
N ASN A 168 2.48 1.71 -7.54
CA ASN A 168 1.49 2.74 -7.87
C ASN A 168 0.19 2.45 -7.10
N GLY A 169 0.32 2.32 -5.78
CA GLY A 169 -0.80 2.11 -4.87
C GLY A 169 -1.03 0.67 -4.43
N TYR A 170 -2.23 0.44 -3.89
CA TYR A 170 -2.58 -0.77 -3.16
C TYR A 170 -4.10 -0.98 -3.15
N ASP A 171 -4.51 -2.22 -2.92
CA ASP A 171 -5.91 -2.62 -2.81
C ASP A 171 -6.16 -3.33 -1.48
N PHE A 172 -7.39 -3.24 -0.99
CA PHE A 172 -7.87 -4.01 0.16
C PHE A 172 -9.39 -4.16 0.11
N SER A 173 -9.95 -5.10 0.87
CA SER A 173 -11.38 -5.19 1.10
C SER A 173 -11.71 -4.64 2.49
N ILE A 174 -12.74 -3.81 2.60
CA ILE A 174 -13.24 -3.28 3.87
C ILE A 174 -14.67 -3.74 4.12
N GLY A 175 -14.94 -4.14 5.35
CA GLY A 175 -16.28 -4.40 5.87
C GLY A 175 -16.52 -3.59 7.14
N ILE A 176 -17.78 -3.29 7.42
CA ILE A 176 -18.18 -2.59 8.63
C ILE A 176 -19.23 -3.40 9.37
N ASP A 177 -19.10 -3.46 10.70
CA ASP A 177 -20.07 -4.07 11.60
C ASP A 177 -20.51 -3.05 12.65
N PHE A 178 -21.80 -3.08 12.99
CA PHE A 178 -22.42 -2.18 13.95
C PHE A 178 -22.88 -2.98 15.17
N ASN A 179 -22.09 -2.91 16.25
CA ASN A 179 -22.54 -3.41 17.54
C ASN A 179 -23.47 -2.36 18.18
N SER A 180 -24.73 -2.34 17.74
CA SER A 180 -25.78 -1.52 18.34
C SER A 180 -26.22 -2.11 19.68
N TYR A 181 -26.36 -1.28 20.72
CA TYR A 181 -26.97 -1.72 21.97
C TYR A 181 -28.46 -2.06 21.79
N SER A 182 -29.16 -1.35 20.90
CA SER A 182 -30.49 -1.69 20.44
C SER A 182 -30.81 -1.04 19.09
N GLY A 183 -31.83 -1.54 18.39
CA GLY A 183 -32.31 -0.97 17.14
C GLY A 183 -31.72 -1.60 15.87
N THR A 184 -31.89 -0.88 14.76
CA THR A 184 -31.45 -1.24 13.41
C THR A 184 -30.64 -0.06 12.87
N LEU A 185 -29.39 -0.35 12.52
CA LEU A 185 -28.45 0.58 11.88
C LEU A 185 -28.22 0.13 10.45
N ASP A 186 -28.00 1.08 9.56
CA ASP A 186 -27.74 0.82 8.14
C ASP A 186 -26.75 1.86 7.59
N ASP A 187 -25.79 1.41 6.80
CA ASP A 187 -24.92 2.33 6.07
C ASP A 187 -25.63 2.82 4.81
N SER A 188 -26.08 4.07 4.89
CA SER A 188 -26.78 4.72 3.78
C SER A 188 -25.82 5.15 2.65
N ASP A 189 -24.54 5.34 2.96
CA ASP A 189 -23.52 5.78 2.02
C ASP A 189 -22.11 5.41 2.51
N VAL A 190 -21.23 5.08 1.56
CA VAL A 190 -19.80 4.87 1.77
C VAL A 190 -19.01 5.64 0.72
N SER A 191 -18.01 6.39 1.18
CA SER A 191 -17.12 7.15 0.31
C SER A 191 -15.67 6.99 0.73
N VAL A 192 -14.76 7.24 -0.22
CA VAL A 192 -13.31 7.19 0.02
C VAL A 192 -12.68 8.53 -0.39
N SER A 193 -11.48 8.81 0.12
CA SER A 193 -10.70 9.97 -0.30
C SER A 193 -10.38 9.93 -1.80
N SER A 194 -10.06 11.09 -2.38
CA SER A 194 -9.94 11.27 -3.83
C SER A 194 -8.86 10.45 -4.53
N ASN A 195 -7.92 9.87 -3.78
CA ASN A 195 -6.88 8.98 -4.28
C ASN A 195 -7.33 7.50 -4.37
N ALA A 196 -8.60 7.21 -4.09
CA ALA A 196 -9.12 5.86 -4.09
C ALA A 196 -10.50 5.74 -4.73
N THR A 197 -10.87 4.51 -5.03
CA THR A 197 -12.22 4.11 -5.45
C THR A 197 -12.69 2.94 -4.59
N ILE A 198 -14.00 2.85 -4.35
CA ILE A 198 -14.63 1.73 -3.64
C ILE A 198 -15.75 1.15 -4.49
N ASP A 199 -15.83 -0.17 -4.58
CA ASP A 199 -16.92 -0.87 -5.24
C ASP A 199 -18.05 -1.28 -4.27
N ASN A 200 -19.18 -1.75 -4.81
CA ASN A 200 -20.33 -2.17 -4.02
C ASN A 200 -20.07 -3.44 -3.17
N SER A 201 -18.91 -4.08 -3.30
CA SER A 201 -18.49 -5.22 -2.49
C SER A 201 -17.50 -4.82 -1.38
N GLY A 202 -17.22 -3.52 -1.22
CA GLY A 202 -16.26 -3.01 -0.26
C GLY A 202 -14.80 -3.20 -0.68
N ASN A 203 -14.52 -3.46 -1.96
CA ASN A 203 -13.13 -3.47 -2.43
C ASN A 203 -12.69 -2.03 -2.72
N VAL A 204 -11.58 -1.64 -2.09
CA VAL A 204 -10.95 -0.34 -2.25
C VAL A 204 -9.69 -0.49 -3.09
N SER A 205 -9.55 0.36 -4.10
CA SER A 205 -8.34 0.49 -4.90
C SER A 205 -7.79 1.91 -4.75
N VAL A 206 -6.54 2.01 -4.29
CA VAL A 206 -5.83 3.28 -4.05
C VAL A 206 -4.78 3.45 -5.15
N GLU A 207 -4.78 4.62 -5.79
CA GLU A 207 -3.94 4.91 -6.97
C GLU A 207 -2.52 5.37 -6.62
N ASP A 208 -2.26 5.67 -5.34
CA ASP A 208 -0.98 6.11 -4.83
C ASP A 208 -0.60 5.40 -3.52
N ASN A 209 0.60 5.66 -3.01
CA ASN A 209 1.11 5.05 -1.78
C ASN A 209 0.76 5.88 -0.52
N ASN A 210 -0.25 6.75 -0.60
CA ASN A 210 -0.68 7.58 0.52
C ASN A 210 -1.83 6.90 1.29
N GLU A 211 -2.07 7.38 2.50
CA GLU A 211 -3.24 7.00 3.30
C GLU A 211 -4.55 7.28 2.55
N VAL A 212 -5.56 6.43 2.78
CA VAL A 212 -6.93 6.62 2.32
C VAL A 212 -7.87 6.79 3.51
N ILE A 213 -8.84 7.69 3.38
CA ILE A 213 -9.91 7.86 4.37
C ILE A 213 -11.18 7.23 3.83
N VAL A 214 -11.75 6.25 4.56
CA VAL A 214 -13.05 5.66 4.26
C VAL A 214 -14.08 6.27 5.20
N THR A 215 -15.15 6.84 4.64
CA THR A 215 -16.21 7.53 5.40
C THR A 215 -17.55 6.82 5.21
N TYR A 216 -18.24 6.56 6.31
CA TYR A 216 -19.57 5.96 6.34
C TYR A 216 -20.60 6.94 6.89
N VAL A 217 -21.79 6.95 6.29
CA VAL A 217 -22.97 7.62 6.84
C VAL A 217 -23.94 6.55 7.36
N ILE A 218 -24.03 6.45 8.68
CA ILE A 218 -24.80 5.41 9.37
C ILE A 218 -26.12 6.03 9.79
N ASP A 219 -27.23 5.50 9.31
CA ASP A 219 -28.57 5.93 9.71
C ASP A 219 -29.10 5.08 10.86
N ASN A 220 -29.66 5.73 11.88
CA ASN A 220 -30.39 5.02 12.93
C ASN A 220 -31.86 4.93 12.56
N GLN A 221 -32.25 3.79 12.00
CA GLN A 221 -33.62 3.55 11.54
C GLN A 221 -34.61 3.28 12.68
N THR A 222 -34.13 3.25 13.92
CA THR A 222 -34.97 2.98 15.09
C THR A 222 -35.42 4.27 15.73
N THR A 223 -36.74 4.47 15.74
CA THR A 223 -37.36 5.47 16.61
C THR A 223 -37.42 4.93 18.03
N PHE A 224 -36.71 5.59 18.95
CA PHE A 224 -36.77 5.29 20.37
C PHE A 224 -37.89 6.06 21.04
N THR A 225 -38.23 5.69 22.28
CA THR A 225 -39.25 6.39 23.05
C THR A 225 -38.76 6.71 24.45
N ASN A 226 -39.44 7.62 25.14
CA ASN A 226 -39.24 7.86 26.57
C ASN A 226 -39.53 6.64 27.46
N VAL A 227 -40.04 5.54 26.89
CA VAL A 227 -40.24 4.25 27.59
C VAL A 227 -39.12 3.26 27.24
N THR A 228 -38.68 3.22 25.98
CA THR A 228 -37.68 2.26 25.49
C THR A 228 -36.25 2.75 25.60
N ASP A 229 -36.05 4.07 25.73
CA ASP A 229 -34.74 4.72 25.91
C ASP A 229 -34.85 5.89 26.88
N ALA A 230 -35.28 5.59 28.12
CA ALA A 230 -35.49 6.61 29.14
C ALA A 230 -34.20 7.37 29.51
N ASP A 231 -33.04 6.72 29.37
CA ASP A 231 -31.73 7.26 29.72
C ASP A 231 -30.96 7.82 28.51
N GLY A 232 -31.46 7.66 27.29
CA GLY A 232 -30.84 8.17 26.05
C GLY A 232 -29.64 7.38 25.55
N THR A 233 -29.41 6.16 26.06
CA THR A 233 -28.24 5.31 25.78
C THR A 233 -28.51 4.26 24.71
N ALA A 234 -29.79 3.99 24.40
CA ALA A 234 -30.18 2.91 23.50
C ALA A 234 -29.76 3.16 22.04
N ALA A 235 -29.52 4.43 21.69
CA ALA A 235 -29.00 4.86 20.40
C ALA A 235 -27.47 4.88 20.30
N ASP A 236 -26.73 4.67 21.39
CA ASP A 236 -25.28 4.56 21.31
C ASP A 236 -24.88 3.28 20.55
N PHE A 237 -23.76 3.31 19.83
CA PHE A 237 -23.24 2.12 19.14
C PHE A 237 -21.73 2.18 18.96
N THR A 238 -21.14 1.01 18.70
CA THR A 238 -19.74 0.89 18.28
C THR A 238 -19.70 0.42 16.83
N ALA A 239 -19.13 1.23 15.94
CA ALA A 239 -18.82 0.81 14.58
C ALA A 239 -17.42 0.20 14.55
N THR A 240 -17.29 -1.00 13.99
CA THR A 240 -16.00 -1.68 13.82
C THR A 240 -15.74 -1.88 12.34
N ALA A 241 -14.71 -1.22 11.81
CA ALA A 241 -14.25 -1.47 10.46
C ALA A 241 -13.19 -2.57 10.47
N THR A 242 -13.27 -3.46 9.49
CA THR A 242 -12.32 -4.55 9.30
C THR A 242 -11.79 -4.50 7.87
N ILE A 243 -10.47 -4.39 7.72
CA ILE A 243 -9.80 -4.51 6.42
C ILE A 243 -9.18 -5.90 6.26
N SER A 244 -9.16 -6.42 5.04
CA SER A 244 -8.59 -7.71 4.70
C SER A 244 -8.07 -7.74 3.26
N SER A 245 -7.40 -8.83 2.88
CA SER A 245 -6.92 -9.07 1.51
C SER A 245 -6.06 -7.92 0.94
N GLY A 246 -5.31 -7.24 1.81
CA GLY A 246 -4.40 -6.17 1.42
C GLY A 246 -3.37 -6.66 0.42
N LYS A 247 -3.17 -5.91 -0.66
CA LYS A 247 -2.14 -6.18 -1.67
C LYS A 247 -1.65 -4.88 -2.29
N THR A 248 -0.40 -4.84 -2.75
CA THR A 248 0.11 -3.77 -3.59
C THR A 248 -0.58 -3.78 -4.97
N SER A 249 -0.49 -2.70 -5.73
CA SER A 249 -0.99 -2.61 -7.11
C SER A 249 -0.46 -3.73 -8.02
N ASN A 250 0.72 -4.25 -7.67
CA ASN A 250 1.40 -5.32 -8.40
C ASN A 250 1.04 -6.70 -7.82
N GLY A 251 0.05 -6.81 -6.93
CA GLY A 251 -0.49 -8.08 -6.44
C GLY A 251 0.33 -8.76 -5.35
N ILE A 252 1.29 -8.06 -4.74
CA ILE A 252 2.01 -8.59 -3.57
C ILE A 252 1.17 -8.38 -2.32
N SER A 253 0.85 -9.47 -1.63
CA SER A 253 0.04 -9.43 -0.42
C SER A 253 0.70 -8.67 0.73
N ASP A 254 -0.16 -8.13 1.60
CA ASP A 254 0.17 -7.60 2.92
C ASP A 254 0.78 -8.69 3.81
N ASN A 255 1.84 -8.35 4.55
CA ASN A 255 2.56 -9.22 5.48
C ASN A 255 1.96 -9.30 6.89
N GLY A 256 0.76 -8.77 7.10
CA GLY A 256 0.02 -8.85 8.35
C GLY A 256 -0.07 -10.24 8.93
N ALA A 257 0.20 -10.36 10.23
CA ALA A 257 0.08 -11.62 10.97
C ALA A 257 -1.38 -12.09 11.12
N SER A 258 -2.36 -11.24 10.79
CA SER A 258 -3.78 -11.56 10.77
C SER A 258 -4.34 -11.36 9.37
N SER A 259 -5.25 -12.25 8.96
CA SER A 259 -6.01 -12.13 7.70
C SER A 259 -6.94 -10.90 7.67
N ALA A 260 -7.04 -10.18 8.80
CA ALA A 260 -7.82 -8.97 8.94
C ALA A 260 -7.22 -8.05 10.01
N TYR A 261 -7.25 -6.74 9.76
CA TYR A 261 -7.03 -5.70 10.77
C TYR A 261 -8.36 -5.03 11.07
N ASN A 262 -8.58 -4.63 12.31
CA ASN A 262 -9.78 -3.92 12.70
C ASN A 262 -9.48 -2.77 13.64
N ASP A 263 -10.37 -1.79 13.63
CA ASP A 263 -10.44 -0.76 14.64
C ASP A 263 -11.88 -0.26 14.80
N ASN A 264 -12.15 0.48 15.87
CA ASN A 264 -13.49 0.93 16.22
C ASN A 264 -13.64 2.44 16.35
N THR A 265 -14.88 2.89 16.19
CA THR A 265 -15.32 4.25 16.54
C THR A 265 -16.57 4.13 17.41
N PHE A 266 -16.52 4.78 18.57
CA PHE A 266 -17.67 4.90 19.45
C PHE A 266 -18.54 6.06 18.99
N VAL A 267 -19.83 5.80 18.75
CA VAL A 267 -20.80 6.82 18.39
C VAL A 267 -21.76 7.00 19.56
N SER A 268 -21.73 8.20 20.13
CA SER A 268 -22.62 8.55 21.23
C SER A 268 -22.97 10.04 21.16
N ARG A 269 -23.93 10.43 21.98
CA ARG A 269 -24.26 11.84 22.22
C ARG A 269 -24.44 12.08 23.71
N PRO A 270 -24.38 13.35 24.18
CA PRO A 270 -24.69 13.65 25.56
C PRO A 270 -26.09 13.15 25.93
N HIS A 271 -26.17 12.34 26.97
CA HIS A 271 -27.44 11.88 27.53
C HIS A 271 -28.08 13.01 28.34
N THR A 272 -29.35 13.32 28.07
CA THR A 272 -30.07 14.33 28.83
C THR A 272 -30.49 13.77 30.18
N THR A 273 -30.15 14.45 31.27
CA THR A 273 -30.70 14.13 32.58
C THR A 273 -32.23 14.33 32.57
N GLY A 274 -32.96 13.47 33.27
CA GLY A 274 -34.43 13.54 33.32
C GLY A 274 -34.99 14.90 33.74
N ILE A 275 -36.17 15.24 33.22
CA ILE A 275 -36.89 16.49 33.55
C ILE A 275 -37.73 16.24 34.81
N GLY A 276 -37.49 17.04 35.86
CA GLY A 276 -38.29 17.04 37.08
C GLY A 276 -39.35 18.15 37.10
N THR A 277 -40.39 17.97 37.91
CA THR A 277 -41.34 19.05 38.28
C THR A 277 -41.21 19.33 39.78
N ASN A 278 -41.38 20.60 40.17
CA ASN A 278 -41.40 21.02 41.57
C ASN A 278 -42.83 21.10 42.10
#